data_AF-A0A819M995-F1
#
_entry.id   AF-A0A819M995-F1
#
_cell.length_a   1.000
_cell.length_b   1.000
_cell.length_c   1.000
_cell.angle_alpha   90.00
_cell.angle_beta   90.00
_cell.angle_gamma   90.00
#
_symmetry.space_group_name_H-M   'P 1'
#
loop_
_entity.id
_entity.type
_entity.pdbx_description
1 polymer ?
#
loop_
_entity_poly.entity_id
_entity_poly.type
_entity_poly.pdbx_seq_one_letter_code
_entity_poly.pdbx_strand_id
1 'polypeptide(L)'
;KLINSFENLSNELLYEIFDYLDAYAIYKVFSNLNTRFQALLASSSLRLKIDLRFHSQDILQYCSTHIVTPNKDKIISIIWPYFYDYESNFTLFNIDSSFNRLDSLTLRDIESNQLIKGEP
;
A
#
# COMPACT_ATOMS: atom_id res chain seq x y z
N LYS A 1 3.98 25.49 21.39
CA LYS A 1 2.66 24.82 21.54
C LYS A 1 2.94 23.46 22.17
N LEU A 2 2.35 23.11 23.31
CA LEU A 2 2.53 21.79 23.91
C LEU A 2 1.75 20.74 23.09
N ILE A 3 2.39 19.62 22.76
CA ILE A 3 1.76 18.49 22.06
C ILE A 3 1.14 17.59 23.13
N ASN A 4 -0.16 17.75 23.35
CA ASN A 4 -0.88 16.99 24.39
C ASN A 4 -1.70 15.83 23.81
N SER A 5 -1.72 15.68 22.48
CA SER A 5 -2.39 14.58 21.80
C SER A 5 -1.69 14.27 20.48
N PHE A 6 -1.86 13.03 20.01
CA PHE A 6 -1.36 12.60 18.71
C PHE A 6 -1.89 13.49 17.56
N GLU A 7 -3.14 13.95 17.68
CA GLU A 7 -3.78 14.85 16.73
C GLU A 7 -3.22 16.28 16.72
N ASN A 8 -2.25 16.61 17.56
CA ASN A 8 -1.56 17.90 17.55
C ASN A 8 -0.19 17.84 16.86
N LEU A 9 0.26 16.65 16.44
CA LEU A 9 1.48 16.50 15.63
C LEU A 9 1.33 17.24 14.30
N SER A 10 2.43 17.76 13.74
CA SER A 10 2.41 18.35 12.39
C SER A 10 2.17 17.27 11.32
N ASN A 11 1.78 17.68 10.12
CA ASN A 11 1.55 16.73 9.03
C ASN A 11 2.84 16.01 8.64
N GLU A 12 3.99 16.70 8.70
CA GLU A 12 5.32 16.14 8.42
C GLU A 12 5.64 14.99 9.36
N LEU A 13 5.43 15.18 10.67
CA LEU A 13 5.66 14.12 11.67
C LEU A 13 4.69 12.94 11.49
N LEU A 14 3.44 13.21 11.10
CA LEU A 14 2.48 12.14 10.81
C LEU A 14 2.87 11.34 9.57
N TYR A 15 3.36 12.00 8.51
CA TYR A 15 3.89 11.30 7.34
C TYR A 15 5.14 10.49 7.67
N GLU A 16 6.03 11.01 8.51
CA GLU A 16 7.20 10.27 9.01
C GLU A 16 6.76 9.01 9.79
N ILE A 17 5.71 9.11 10.62
CA ILE A 17 5.15 7.93 11.31
C ILE A 17 4.54 6.94 10.31
N PHE A 18 3.81 7.43 9.31
CA PHE A 18 3.22 6.60 8.26
C PHE A 18 4.29 5.85 7.45
N ASP A 19 5.49 6.41 7.27
CA ASP A 19 6.59 5.73 6.60
C ASP A 19 7.06 4.45 7.32
N TYR A 20 6.77 4.28 8.60
CA TYR A 20 7.06 3.04 9.35
C TYR A 20 5.92 2.01 9.31
N LEU A 21 4.78 2.34 8.70
CA LEU A 21 3.60 1.49 8.64
C LEU A 21 3.33 1.03 7.19
N ASP A 22 2.71 -0.14 7.05
CA ASP A 22 2.13 -0.53 5.77
C ASP A 22 0.79 0.20 5.53
N ALA A 23 0.37 0.26 4.27
CA ALA A 23 -0.84 0.96 3.88
C ALA A 23 -2.11 0.36 4.50
N TYR A 24 -2.17 -0.96 4.72
CA TYR A 24 -3.31 -1.58 5.36
C TYR A 24 -3.45 -1.09 6.81
N ALA A 25 -2.35 -1.07 7.58
CA ALA A 25 -2.32 -0.54 8.94
C ALA A 25 -2.71 0.94 8.98
N ILE A 26 -2.18 1.75 8.05
CA ILE A 26 -2.52 3.17 7.94
C ILE A 26 -4.03 3.34 7.72
N TYR A 27 -4.60 2.68 6.71
CA TYR A 27 -6.02 2.85 6.39
C TYR A 27 -6.91 2.28 7.48
N LYS A 28 -6.57 1.11 8.05
CA LYS A 28 -7.35 0.49 9.11
C LYS A 28 -7.46 1.38 10.36
N VAL A 29 -6.36 2.04 10.73
CA VAL A 29 -6.32 2.87 11.94
C VAL A 29 -6.83 4.28 11.67
N PHE A 30 -6.40 4.93 10.58
CA PHE A 30 -6.56 6.38 10.41
C PHE A 30 -7.71 6.80 9.48
N SER A 31 -8.28 5.91 8.64
CA SER A 31 -9.31 6.30 7.67
C SER A 31 -10.62 6.80 8.29
N ASN A 32 -10.93 6.33 9.50
CA ASN A 32 -12.19 6.60 10.19
C ASN A 32 -12.03 7.44 11.47
N LEU A 33 -10.86 8.02 11.73
CA LEU A 33 -10.65 8.80 12.97
C LEU A 33 -11.35 10.15 12.92
N ASN A 34 -10.99 10.99 11.95
CA ASN A 34 -11.56 12.33 11.78
C ASN A 34 -11.20 12.91 10.40
N THR A 35 -11.78 14.07 10.07
CA THR A 35 -11.59 14.76 8.79
C THR A 35 -10.14 15.16 8.53
N ARG A 36 -9.34 15.42 9.58
CA ARG A 36 -7.92 15.74 9.44
C ARG A 36 -7.15 14.54 8.87
N PHE A 37 -7.36 13.34 9.42
CA PHE A 37 -6.70 12.14 8.90
C PHE A 37 -7.21 11.76 7.52
N GLN A 38 -8.50 11.95 7.23
CA GLN A 38 -9.02 11.78 5.87
C GLN A 38 -8.30 12.69 4.86
N ALA A 39 -8.08 13.96 5.21
CA ALA A 39 -7.31 14.89 4.37
C ALA A 39 -5.83 14.46 4.21
N LEU A 40 -5.20 13.95 5.27
CA LEU A 40 -3.85 13.41 5.20
C LEU A 40 -3.74 12.22 4.24
N LEU A 41 -4.73 11.32 4.27
CA LEU A 41 -4.79 10.14 3.40
C LEU A 41 -5.11 10.51 1.94
N ALA A 42 -5.92 11.54 1.72
CA ALA A 42 -6.22 12.05 0.39
C ALA A 42 -5.04 12.78 -0.27
N SER A 43 -4.11 13.31 0.51
CA SER A 43 -2.96 14.08 0.05
C SER A 43 -2.05 13.31 -0.92
N SER A 44 -1.53 13.99 -1.94
CA SER A 44 -0.50 13.48 -2.85
C SER A 44 0.88 13.35 -2.19
N SER A 45 1.09 14.01 -1.05
CA SER A 45 2.34 13.87 -0.28
C SER A 45 2.45 12.53 0.44
N LEU A 46 1.33 11.81 0.63
CA LEU A 46 1.33 10.50 1.24
C LEU A 46 2.11 9.52 0.37
N ARG A 47 2.95 8.69 1.01
CA ARG A 47 3.68 7.60 0.38
C ARG A 47 3.19 6.29 0.98
N LEU A 48 2.74 5.38 0.14
CA LEU A 48 2.18 4.11 0.59
C LEU A 48 3.13 2.95 0.29
N LYS A 49 3.34 2.12 1.31
CA LYS A 49 4.07 0.86 1.22
C LYS A 49 3.07 -0.28 1.39
N ILE A 50 2.95 -1.10 0.37
CA ILE A 50 2.06 -2.26 0.38
C ILE A 50 2.88 -3.47 0.81
N ASP A 51 2.54 -4.09 1.93
CA ASP A 51 3.13 -5.35 2.38
C ASP A 51 2.06 -6.41 2.49
N LEU A 52 2.10 -7.39 1.59
CA LEU A 52 1.04 -8.38 1.47
C LEU A 52 1.36 -9.71 2.18
N ARG A 53 2.58 -9.88 2.71
CA ARG A 53 3.10 -11.16 3.21
C ARG A 53 2.21 -11.94 4.16
N PHE A 54 1.50 -11.25 5.03
CA PHE A 54 0.84 -11.82 6.20
C PHE A 54 -0.67 -11.58 6.18
N HIS A 55 -1.23 -11.39 5.00
CA HIS A 55 -2.65 -11.09 4.83
C HIS A 55 -3.43 -12.31 4.34
N SER A 56 -4.61 -12.53 4.91
CA SER A 56 -5.58 -13.48 4.39
C SER A 56 -6.14 -12.98 3.06
N GLN A 57 -6.74 -13.88 2.28
CA GLN A 57 -7.36 -13.55 0.98
C GLN A 57 -8.38 -12.41 1.09
N ASP A 58 -9.22 -12.39 2.14
CA ASP A 58 -10.17 -11.29 2.37
C ASP A 58 -9.47 -9.94 2.57
N ILE A 59 -8.34 -9.94 3.28
CA ILE A 59 -7.56 -8.71 3.49
C ILE A 59 -6.90 -8.27 2.18
N LEU A 60 -6.41 -9.20 1.35
CA LEU A 60 -5.86 -8.86 0.03
C LEU A 60 -6.91 -8.24 -0.88
N GLN A 61 -8.11 -8.82 -0.92
CA GLN A 61 -9.23 -8.29 -1.68
C GLN A 61 -9.60 -6.88 -1.21
N TYR A 62 -9.67 -6.66 0.10
CA TYR A 62 -9.89 -5.34 0.68
C TYR A 62 -8.80 -4.36 0.29
N CYS A 63 -7.52 -4.75 0.43
CA CYS A 63 -6.39 -3.90 0.07
C CYS A 63 -6.41 -3.52 -1.40
N SER A 64 -6.63 -4.48 -2.31
CA SER A 64 -6.73 -4.24 -3.75
C SER A 64 -7.79 -3.18 -4.07
N THR A 65 -9.00 -3.36 -3.53
CA THR A 65 -10.17 -2.54 -3.86
C THR A 65 -10.18 -1.16 -3.20
N HIS A 66 -9.82 -1.09 -1.91
CA HIS A 66 -10.00 0.13 -1.10
C HIS A 66 -8.71 0.93 -0.89
N ILE A 67 -7.55 0.32 -1.10
CA ILE A 67 -6.25 0.95 -0.82
C ILE A 67 -5.45 1.09 -2.11
N VAL A 68 -5.20 -0.01 -2.82
CA VAL A 68 -4.30 0.00 -3.97
C VAL A 68 -4.91 0.69 -5.17
N THR A 69 -6.07 0.25 -5.62
CA THR A 69 -6.75 0.82 -6.79
C THR A 69 -6.93 2.34 -6.71
N PRO A 70 -7.39 2.93 -5.59
CA PRO A 70 -7.57 4.39 -5.51
C PRO A 70 -6.28 5.19 -5.23
N ASN A 71 -5.15 4.56 -4.94
CA ASN A 71 -3.92 5.27 -4.55
C ASN A 71 -2.68 4.79 -5.31
N LYS A 72 -2.85 4.27 -6.54
CA LYS A 72 -1.73 3.81 -7.37
C LYS A 72 -0.63 4.85 -7.54
N ASP A 73 -1.02 6.12 -7.62
CA ASP A 73 -0.14 7.28 -7.74
C ASP A 73 0.62 7.65 -6.46
N LYS A 74 0.32 7.00 -5.33
CA LYS A 74 0.97 7.22 -4.02
C LYS A 74 1.81 6.03 -3.60
N ILE A 75 1.68 4.89 -4.27
CA ILE A 75 2.35 3.65 -3.91
C ILE A 75 3.79 3.70 -4.39
N ILE A 76 4.71 3.57 -3.43
CA ILE A 76 6.15 3.63 -3.66
C ILE A 76 6.82 2.27 -3.56
N SER A 77 6.20 1.32 -2.86
CA SER A 77 6.76 0.00 -2.67
C SER A 77 5.65 -1.03 -2.58
N ILE A 78 5.83 -2.14 -3.28
CA ILE A 78 4.96 -3.32 -3.16
C ILE A 78 5.83 -4.51 -2.81
N ILE A 79 5.45 -5.19 -1.76
CA ILE A 79 6.03 -6.45 -1.33
C ILE A 79 5.00 -7.54 -1.58
N TRP A 80 5.30 -8.39 -2.56
CA TRP A 80 4.41 -9.47 -2.94
C TRP A 80 4.39 -10.57 -1.86
N PRO A 81 3.22 -11.16 -1.60
CA PRO A 81 3.10 -12.26 -0.66
C PRO A 81 3.72 -13.55 -1.19
N TYR A 82 4.07 -14.44 -0.26
CA TYR A 82 4.47 -15.81 -0.56
C TYR A 82 3.22 -16.64 -0.85
N PHE A 83 2.98 -17.05 -2.10
CA PHE A 83 1.84 -17.91 -2.41
C PHE A 83 2.18 -19.06 -3.36
N TYR A 84 1.65 -20.23 -3.02
CA TYR A 84 1.58 -21.41 -3.88
C TYR A 84 0.56 -21.25 -5.03
N ASP A 85 -0.34 -20.27 -4.97
CA ASP A 85 -1.35 -19.98 -6.00
C ASP A 85 -1.13 -18.59 -6.61
N TYR A 86 -0.30 -18.56 -7.65
CA TYR A 86 0.21 -17.34 -8.29
C TYR A 86 -0.84 -16.63 -9.16
N GLU A 87 -1.71 -17.38 -9.85
CA GLU A 87 -2.58 -16.82 -10.88
C GLU A 87 -3.71 -15.96 -10.32
N SER A 88 -4.32 -16.38 -9.20
CA SER A 88 -5.43 -15.63 -8.58
C SER A 88 -4.98 -14.29 -8.02
N ASN A 89 -3.74 -14.16 -7.53
CA ASN A 89 -3.28 -12.97 -6.82
C ASN A 89 -2.66 -11.89 -7.72
N PHE A 90 -2.01 -12.26 -8.84
CA PHE A 90 -1.47 -11.28 -9.80
C PHE A 90 -2.57 -10.42 -10.42
N THR A 91 -3.75 -11.02 -10.63
CA THR A 91 -4.92 -10.28 -11.13
C THR A 91 -5.42 -9.21 -10.15
N LEU A 92 -5.22 -9.40 -8.84
CA LEU A 92 -5.73 -8.48 -7.82
C LEU A 92 -5.03 -7.11 -7.82
N PHE A 93 -3.74 -7.05 -8.15
CA PHE A 93 -2.95 -5.81 -8.01
C PHE A 93 -2.42 -5.26 -9.33
N ASN A 94 -2.83 -5.85 -10.47
CA ASN A 94 -2.44 -5.51 -11.86
C ASN A 94 -1.50 -4.29 -11.95
N ILE A 95 -0.19 -4.56 -11.79
CA ILE A 95 0.83 -3.53 -11.74
C ILE A 95 1.08 -3.06 -13.17
N ASP A 96 0.68 -1.82 -13.44
CA ASP A 96 0.73 -1.20 -14.76
C ASP A 96 1.37 0.21 -14.67
N SER A 97 1.33 0.96 -15.77
CA SER A 97 1.92 2.30 -15.86
C SER A 97 1.24 3.35 -14.97
N SER A 98 0.10 3.06 -14.33
CA SER A 98 -0.56 4.00 -13.42
C SER A 98 0.10 4.07 -12.03
N PHE A 99 1.03 3.15 -11.73
CA PHE A 99 1.90 3.21 -10.56
C PHE A 99 3.12 4.13 -10.80
N ASN A 100 2.86 5.40 -11.08
CA ASN A 100 3.87 6.37 -11.52
C ASN A 100 4.97 6.73 -10.48
N ARG A 101 4.79 6.34 -9.21
CA ARG A 101 5.75 6.57 -8.12
C ARG A 101 6.33 5.28 -7.54
N LEU A 102 6.07 4.14 -8.17
CA LEU A 102 6.57 2.86 -7.69
C LEU A 102 8.08 2.80 -7.84
N ASP A 103 8.78 2.87 -6.71
CA ASP A 103 10.25 2.82 -6.64
C ASP A 103 10.76 1.39 -6.42
N SER A 104 9.94 0.52 -5.82
CA SER A 104 10.35 -0.83 -5.42
C SER A 104 9.23 -1.86 -5.60
N LEU A 105 9.57 -2.96 -6.26
CA LEU A 105 8.73 -4.16 -6.34
C LEU A 105 9.55 -5.35 -5.84
N THR A 106 9.17 -5.88 -4.69
CA THR A 106 9.79 -7.09 -4.13
C THR A 106 8.92 -8.29 -4.43
N LEU A 107 9.42 -9.11 -5.35
CA LEU A 107 8.85 -10.39 -5.69
C LEU A 107 9.60 -11.48 -4.92
N ARG A 108 8.86 -12.32 -4.20
CA ARG A 108 9.44 -13.43 -3.43
C ARG A 108 9.00 -14.76 -3.99
N ASP A 109 9.95 -15.70 -3.99
CA ASP A 109 9.73 -17.09 -4.34
C ASP A 109 9.02 -17.27 -5.70
N ILE A 110 9.43 -16.44 -6.66
CA ILE A 110 8.97 -16.52 -8.04
C ILE A 110 9.79 -17.56 -8.79
N GLU A 111 9.11 -18.51 -9.42
CA GLU A 111 9.72 -19.44 -10.37
C GLU A 111 10.07 -18.72 -11.68
N SER A 112 11.18 -19.10 -12.33
CA SER A 112 11.63 -18.41 -13.55
C SER A 112 10.60 -18.41 -14.70
N ASN A 113 9.72 -19.41 -14.75
CA ASN A 113 8.59 -19.52 -15.70
C ASN A 113 7.47 -18.49 -15.46
N GLN A 114 7.42 -17.84 -14.29
CA GLN A 114 6.40 -16.87 -13.89
C GLN A 114 6.80 -15.41 -14.19
N LEU A 115 8.10 -15.15 -14.41
CA LEU A 115 8.61 -13.84 -14.84
C LEU A 115 8.42 -13.61 -16.35
N ILE A 116 8.35 -14.68 -17.15
CA ILE A 116 8.33 -14.65 -18.60
C ILE A 116 6.90 -14.87 -19.10
N LYS A 117 6.00 -13.92 -18.82
CA LYS A 117 4.75 -13.74 -19.59
C LYS A 117 4.69 -12.29 -20.08
N GLY A 118 5.73 -11.87 -20.80
CA GLY A 118 5.59 -10.81 -21.79
C GLY A 118 5.30 -11.48 -23.12
N GLU A 119 4.12 -11.26 -23.69
CA GLU A 119 3.88 -11.63 -25.08
C GLU A 119 4.91 -10.92 -25.98
N PRO A 120 5.36 -11.58 -27.08
CA PRO A 120 6.30 -10.99 -28.05
C PRO A 120 5.75 -9.75 -28.75
#